data_AF-A0AA36GQP5-F1
#
_entry.id   AF-A0AA36GQP5-F1
#
_cell.length_a   1.000
_cell.length_b   1.000
_cell.length_c   1.000
_cell.angle_alpha   90.00
_cell.angle_beta   90.00
_cell.angle_gamma   90.00
#
_symmetry.space_group_name_H-M   'P 1'
#
loop_
_entity.id
_entity.type
_entity.pdbx_description
1 polymer ?
#
loop_
_entity_poly.entity_id
_entity_poly.type
_entity_poly.pdbx_seq_one_letter_code
_entity_poly.pdbx_strand_id
1 'polypeptide(L)'
;SSGINAEYCSGKSTLVRSIAAGAVIDTDVANSDRLGADKASTTVALDYADIDLPNGERLRLYGTPGQQRFDFLWPILLQGARGAVLLLDARRAGMAAELQDYLQVLRPFAPALALVVAVTHLDQAPHAALDDWATRACLDDQPLPLLAVDARNREQGLLLMDVAVLPDAGQRERLQPLLHDLQQRVEGVRTVVLASVDGFALVSAGADGRGERLAAMTSAMLALAAAVGRELVLGDLQTLMLEAAGGKVLMLAIQAEGRAPLLLMAACDQRSVIGQVLWQSRECGQAILAELSGS
;
A
#
# COMPACT_ATOMS: atom_id res chain seq x y z
N SER A 1 13.03 -12.99 2.39
CA SER A 1 13.31 -12.45 1.04
C SER A 1 12.00 -11.93 0.47
N SER A 2 11.78 -10.64 0.60
CA SER A 2 10.55 -9.95 0.19
C SER A 2 10.84 -9.13 -1.07
N GLY A 3 10.02 -9.27 -2.11
CA GLY A 3 10.11 -8.45 -3.32
C GLY A 3 8.85 -7.62 -3.53
N ILE A 4 8.97 -6.48 -4.20
CA ILE A 4 7.83 -5.69 -4.69
C ILE A 4 7.98 -5.56 -6.20
N ASN A 5 7.07 -6.14 -6.97
CA ASN A 5 7.21 -6.18 -8.42
C ASN A 5 6.57 -4.96 -9.06
N ALA A 6 7.19 -4.32 -10.06
CA ALA A 6 6.61 -3.18 -10.76
C ALA A 6 6.31 -3.55 -12.23
N GLU A 7 5.04 -3.75 -12.57
CA GLU A 7 4.63 -4.25 -13.89
C GLU A 7 4.03 -3.15 -14.79
N TYR A 8 4.26 -3.30 -16.11
CA TYR A 8 3.62 -2.57 -17.22
C TYR A 8 3.36 -1.06 -17.01
N CYS A 9 4.25 -0.14 -17.38
CA CYS A 9 4.19 0.60 -18.66
C CYS A 9 5.50 1.41 -18.89
N SER A 10 5.48 2.51 -19.67
CA SER A 10 6.64 3.41 -19.83
C SER A 10 6.91 4.18 -18.52
N GLY A 11 8.18 4.35 -18.16
CA GLY A 11 8.59 5.01 -16.90
C GLY A 11 9.07 4.09 -15.78
N LYS A 12 8.97 2.75 -15.92
CA LYS A 12 9.46 1.79 -14.91
C LYS A 12 10.95 1.92 -14.61
N SER A 13 11.81 1.91 -15.63
CA SER A 13 13.25 2.09 -15.45
C SER A 13 13.57 3.46 -14.82
N THR A 14 12.75 4.48 -15.10
CA THR A 14 12.90 5.81 -14.49
C THR A 14 12.54 5.77 -13.00
N LEU A 15 11.41 5.14 -12.64
CA LEU A 15 10.97 4.93 -11.27
C LEU A 15 12.03 4.16 -10.47
N VAL A 16 12.46 3.02 -11.00
CA VAL A 16 13.50 2.18 -10.40
C VAL A 16 14.78 2.99 -10.16
N ARG A 17 15.26 3.73 -11.17
CA ARG A 17 16.45 4.60 -11.05
C ARG A 17 16.28 5.68 -9.99
N SER A 18 15.10 6.30 -9.90
CA SER A 18 14.82 7.36 -8.91
C SER A 18 14.87 6.84 -7.47
N ILE A 19 14.30 5.64 -7.22
CA ILE A 19 14.28 5.00 -5.90
C ILE A 19 15.67 4.45 -5.56
N ALA A 20 16.42 3.94 -6.54
CA ALA A 20 17.76 3.41 -6.32
C ALA A 20 18.81 4.47 -5.97
N ALA A 21 18.63 5.74 -6.39
CA ALA A 21 19.59 6.85 -6.20
C ALA A 21 21.07 6.47 -6.42
N GLY A 22 21.35 5.63 -7.42
CA GLY A 22 22.70 5.21 -7.78
C GLY A 22 23.22 3.94 -7.09
N ALA A 23 22.39 3.24 -6.29
CA ALA A 23 22.64 1.84 -5.94
C ALA A 23 22.72 0.98 -7.21
N VAL A 24 23.42 -0.16 -7.19
CA VAL A 24 23.67 -1.00 -8.37
C VAL A 24 22.35 -1.39 -9.05
N ILE A 25 22.13 -0.87 -10.25
CA ILE A 25 20.99 -1.22 -11.11
C ILE A 25 21.55 -2.18 -12.15
N ASP A 26 21.15 -3.45 -12.08
CA ASP A 26 21.48 -4.39 -13.14
C ASP A 26 20.35 -4.37 -14.18
N THR A 27 20.68 -3.92 -15.39
CA THR A 27 19.71 -3.82 -16.50
C THR A 27 19.79 -5.06 -17.40
N ASP A 28 20.79 -5.92 -17.20
CA ASP A 28 21.05 -7.11 -18.00
C ASP A 28 21.26 -8.32 -17.09
N VAL A 29 20.18 -8.90 -16.56
CA VAL A 29 20.29 -10.17 -15.82
C VAL A 29 20.63 -11.29 -16.80
N ALA A 30 21.92 -11.62 -16.90
CA ALA A 30 22.38 -12.83 -17.56
C ALA A 30 21.87 -14.04 -16.76
N ASN A 31 21.06 -14.87 -17.42
CA ASN A 31 20.49 -16.11 -16.89
C ASN A 31 21.55 -16.94 -16.15
N SER A 32 21.54 -16.94 -14.81
CA SER A 32 22.56 -17.62 -14.01
C SER A 32 22.29 -19.10 -13.79
N ASP A 33 21.16 -19.64 -14.25
CA ASP A 33 20.86 -21.07 -14.12
C ASP A 33 21.28 -21.87 -15.36
N ARG A 34 22.57 -22.22 -15.36
CA ARG A 34 23.18 -23.24 -16.24
C ARG A 34 22.88 -24.66 -15.73
N LEU A 35 21.62 -25.03 -15.58
CA LEU A 35 21.22 -26.43 -15.36
C LEU A 35 19.93 -26.74 -16.14
N GLY A 36 20.07 -26.86 -17.46
CA GLY A 36 19.00 -27.34 -18.35
C GLY A 36 19.11 -26.77 -19.75
N ALA A 37 19.82 -27.47 -20.63
CA ALA A 37 19.98 -27.11 -22.03
C ALA A 37 18.63 -27.14 -22.80
N ASP A 38 18.64 -26.41 -23.92
CA ASP A 38 17.63 -26.38 -24.99
C ASP A 38 16.36 -25.56 -24.76
N LYS A 39 16.49 -24.23 -24.83
CA LYS A 39 15.57 -23.37 -25.59
C LYS A 39 16.22 -22.01 -25.85
N ALA A 40 16.14 -21.58 -27.11
CA ALA A 40 16.58 -20.33 -27.69
C ALA A 40 16.83 -19.17 -26.71
N SER A 41 18.12 -18.81 -26.59
CA SER A 41 18.64 -17.58 -25.99
C SER A 41 17.92 -16.35 -26.53
N THR A 42 16.87 -15.91 -25.84
CA THR A 42 16.27 -14.60 -26.05
C THR A 42 16.63 -13.77 -24.83
N THR A 43 17.65 -12.93 -24.94
CA THR A 43 18.01 -11.96 -23.91
C THR A 43 16.81 -11.06 -23.67
N VAL A 44 16.16 -11.24 -22.52
CA VAL A 44 15.06 -10.38 -22.06
C VAL A 44 15.69 -9.29 -21.22
N ALA A 45 15.62 -8.03 -21.69
CA ALA A 45 15.98 -6.88 -20.86
C ALA A 45 14.89 -6.69 -19.80
N LEU A 46 15.18 -7.11 -18.57
CA LEU A 46 14.36 -6.88 -17.37
C LEU A 46 15.10 -5.85 -16.52
N ASP A 47 14.45 -4.73 -16.19
CA ASP A 47 15.05 -3.80 -15.23
C ASP A 47 15.03 -4.45 -13.85
N TYR A 48 16.18 -4.61 -13.19
CA TYR A 48 16.27 -5.13 -11.82
C TYR A 48 16.95 -4.12 -10.90
N ALA A 49 16.38 -3.89 -9.73
CA ALA A 49 17.05 -3.18 -8.65
C ALA A 49 16.81 -3.87 -7.32
N ASP A 50 17.86 -3.94 -6.51
CA ASP A 50 17.82 -4.37 -5.12
C ASP A 50 18.16 -3.16 -4.25
N ILE A 51 17.18 -2.70 -3.47
CA ILE A 51 17.27 -1.45 -2.72
C ILE A 51 17.11 -1.78 -1.24
N ASP A 52 18.14 -1.51 -0.45
CA ASP A 52 18.02 -1.59 1.00
C ASP A 52 17.20 -0.38 1.49
N LEU A 53 16.06 -0.64 2.13
CA LEU A 53 15.18 0.37 2.71
C LEU A 53 15.70 0.77 4.11
N PRO A 54 15.43 2.01 4.57
CA PRO A 54 15.91 2.50 5.87
C PRO A 54 15.44 1.67 7.07
N ASN A 55 14.34 0.93 6.92
CA ASN A 55 13.79 0.04 7.93
C ASN A 55 14.46 -1.36 7.96
N GLY A 56 15.55 -1.55 7.19
CA GLY A 56 16.29 -2.81 7.10
C GLY A 56 15.65 -3.84 6.16
N GLU A 57 14.53 -3.50 5.52
CA GLU A 57 13.96 -4.33 4.47
C GLU A 57 14.74 -4.21 3.17
N ARG A 58 14.59 -5.22 2.32
CA ARG A 58 15.17 -5.22 0.99
C ARG A 58 14.04 -5.20 -0.03
N LEU A 59 14.06 -4.18 -0.87
CA LEU A 59 13.11 -3.94 -1.93
C LEU A 59 13.71 -4.42 -3.25
N ARG A 60 13.25 -5.57 -3.73
CA ARG A 60 13.55 -6.02 -5.10
C ARG A 60 12.49 -5.50 -6.03
N LEU A 61 12.90 -4.67 -6.98
CA LEU A 61 12.07 -4.14 -8.07
C LEU A 61 12.41 -4.88 -9.36
N TYR A 62 11.37 -5.39 -10.01
CA TYR A 62 11.46 -5.97 -11.34
C TYR A 62 10.61 -5.14 -12.28
N GLY A 63 11.21 -4.57 -13.33
CA GLY A 63 10.52 -3.86 -14.39
C GLY A 63 10.34 -4.76 -15.59
N THR A 64 9.16 -5.35 -15.76
CA THR A 64 8.89 -6.34 -16.81
C THR A 64 8.76 -5.71 -18.21
N PRO A 65 9.28 -6.37 -19.27
CA PRO A 65 9.09 -5.90 -20.64
C PRO A 65 7.60 -5.95 -21.01
N GLY A 66 7.06 -4.84 -21.51
CA GLY A 66 5.62 -4.64 -21.74
C GLY A 66 5.04 -5.33 -22.98
N GLN A 67 5.32 -6.62 -23.19
CA GLN A 67 4.71 -7.42 -24.25
C GLN A 67 4.08 -8.69 -23.67
N GLN A 68 2.83 -9.01 -24.06
CA GLN A 68 2.06 -10.23 -23.65
C GLN A 68 2.86 -11.53 -23.73
N ARG A 69 3.89 -11.60 -24.58
CA ARG A 69 4.77 -12.77 -24.70
C ARG A 69 5.59 -13.08 -23.44
N PHE A 70 5.62 -12.20 -22.44
CA PHE A 70 6.38 -12.38 -21.19
C PHE A 70 5.53 -12.75 -19.98
N ASP A 71 4.23 -13.00 -20.17
CA ASP A 71 3.29 -13.37 -19.10
C ASP A 71 3.70 -14.65 -18.36
N PHE A 72 4.49 -15.52 -19.00
CA PHE A 72 5.06 -16.72 -18.37
C PHE A 72 6.03 -16.43 -17.21
N LEU A 73 6.59 -15.23 -17.10
CA LEU A 73 7.51 -14.87 -16.01
C LEU A 73 6.80 -14.52 -14.71
N TRP A 74 5.52 -14.17 -14.76
CA TRP A 74 4.78 -13.59 -13.64
C TRP A 74 4.71 -14.54 -12.44
N PRO A 75 4.39 -15.85 -12.59
CA PRO A 75 4.41 -16.77 -11.46
C PRO A 75 5.78 -16.87 -10.78
N ILE A 76 6.87 -16.69 -11.53
CA ILE A 76 8.25 -16.77 -11.02
C ILE A 76 8.59 -15.48 -10.27
N LEU A 77 8.24 -14.32 -10.83
CA LEU A 77 8.53 -13.02 -10.24
C LEU A 77 7.69 -12.78 -8.98
N LEU A 78 6.41 -13.16 -9.00
CA LEU A 78 5.46 -12.91 -7.91
C LEU A 78 5.59 -13.90 -6.75
N GLN A 79 6.36 -14.98 -6.93
CA GLN A 79 6.57 -15.96 -5.87
C GLN A 79 7.34 -15.33 -4.70
N GLY A 80 6.67 -15.18 -3.55
CA GLY A 80 7.23 -14.55 -2.35
C GLY A 80 7.29 -13.02 -2.40
N ALA A 81 6.65 -12.40 -3.39
CA ALA A 81 6.44 -10.95 -3.41
C ALA A 81 5.41 -10.55 -2.34
N ARG A 82 5.65 -9.42 -1.66
CA ARG A 82 4.68 -8.85 -0.69
C ARG A 82 3.65 -7.96 -1.37
N GLY A 83 4.04 -7.36 -2.50
CA GLY A 83 3.14 -6.56 -3.30
C GLY A 83 3.61 -6.38 -4.74
N ALA A 84 2.74 -5.79 -5.54
CA ALA A 84 3.05 -5.40 -6.90
C ALA A 84 2.41 -4.05 -7.25
N VAL A 85 3.13 -3.32 -8.10
CA VAL A 85 2.84 -1.98 -8.55
C VAL A 85 2.56 -2.04 -10.04
N LEU A 86 1.34 -1.72 -10.47
CA LEU A 86 1.01 -1.53 -11.88
C LEU A 86 1.25 -0.06 -12.26
N LEU A 87 2.32 0.24 -12.99
CA LEU A 87 2.71 1.62 -13.34
C LEU A 87 2.27 2.01 -14.75
N LEU A 88 1.12 2.66 -14.86
CA LEU A 88 0.47 3.00 -16.12
C LEU A 88 0.88 4.38 -16.65
N ASP A 89 1.12 4.50 -17.96
CA ASP A 89 1.47 5.77 -18.61
C ASP A 89 0.20 6.49 -19.12
N ALA A 90 -0.14 7.63 -18.54
CA ALA A 90 -1.35 8.39 -18.88
C ALA A 90 -1.36 8.92 -20.32
N ARG A 91 -0.20 9.00 -21.01
CA ARG A 91 -0.12 9.47 -22.41
C ARG A 91 -0.59 8.42 -23.40
N ARG A 92 -0.65 7.15 -22.99
CA ARG A 92 -1.07 6.05 -23.87
C ARG A 92 -2.58 5.93 -23.88
N ALA A 93 -3.18 6.13 -25.05
CA ALA A 93 -4.58 5.82 -25.28
C ALA A 93 -4.84 4.32 -25.03
N GLY A 94 -5.98 3.98 -24.43
CA GLY A 94 -6.38 2.59 -24.18
C GLY A 94 -5.84 1.96 -22.89
N MET A 95 -4.96 2.62 -22.13
CA MET A 95 -4.43 2.08 -20.86
C MET A 95 -5.49 1.74 -19.83
N ALA A 96 -6.56 2.52 -19.76
CA ALA A 96 -7.67 2.24 -18.86
C ALA A 96 -8.37 0.90 -19.18
N ALA A 97 -8.35 0.46 -20.45
CA ALA A 97 -8.87 -0.85 -20.86
C ALA A 97 -7.83 -1.95 -20.59
N GLU A 98 -6.57 -1.73 -20.92
CA GLU A 98 -5.48 -2.70 -20.66
C GLU A 98 -5.28 -2.97 -19.16
N LEU A 99 -5.61 -2.01 -18.28
CA LEU A 99 -5.59 -2.21 -16.82
C LEU A 99 -6.39 -3.45 -16.41
N GLN A 100 -7.58 -3.65 -17.00
CA GLN A 100 -8.41 -4.80 -16.67
C GLN A 100 -7.74 -6.12 -17.06
N ASP A 101 -7.06 -6.16 -18.20
CA ASP A 101 -6.33 -7.35 -18.64
C ASP A 101 -5.21 -7.71 -17.66
N TYR A 102 -4.45 -6.72 -17.16
CA TYR A 102 -3.42 -6.97 -16.13
C TYR A 102 -4.02 -7.45 -14.82
N LEU A 103 -5.13 -6.86 -14.38
CA LEU A 103 -5.81 -7.28 -13.15
C LEU A 103 -6.31 -8.72 -13.24
N GLN A 104 -6.79 -9.17 -14.41
CA GLN A 104 -7.18 -10.57 -14.61
C GLN A 104 -5.98 -11.53 -14.49
N VAL A 105 -4.82 -11.15 -15.00
CA VAL A 105 -3.58 -11.95 -14.87
C VAL A 105 -3.09 -12.00 -13.42
N LEU A 106 -3.23 -10.91 -12.67
CA LEU A 106 -2.82 -10.83 -11.26
C LEU A 106 -3.80 -11.45 -10.29
N ARG A 107 -5.05 -11.62 -10.69
CA ARG A 107 -6.14 -12.14 -9.86
C ARG A 107 -5.76 -13.40 -9.04
N PRO A 108 -5.06 -14.42 -9.60
CA PRO A 108 -4.68 -15.60 -8.83
C PRO A 108 -3.70 -15.33 -7.68
N PHE A 109 -2.93 -14.24 -7.76
CA PHE A 109 -1.92 -13.86 -6.77
C PHE A 109 -2.45 -12.85 -5.74
N ALA A 110 -3.49 -12.10 -6.08
CA ALA A 110 -4.05 -11.02 -5.27
C ALA A 110 -4.38 -11.37 -3.80
N PRO A 111 -4.82 -12.61 -3.44
CA PRO A 111 -5.07 -12.96 -2.04
C PRO A 111 -3.84 -12.91 -1.12
N ALA A 112 -2.63 -12.93 -1.68
CA ALA A 112 -1.36 -12.91 -0.95
C ALA A 112 -0.42 -11.78 -1.42
N LEU A 113 -0.94 -10.84 -2.22
CA LEU A 113 -0.14 -9.82 -2.89
C LEU A 113 -0.84 -8.46 -2.76
N ALA A 114 -0.17 -7.50 -2.12
CA ALA A 114 -0.66 -6.12 -2.06
C ALA A 114 -0.52 -5.45 -3.44
N LEU A 115 -1.64 -5.29 -4.14
CA LEU A 115 -1.68 -4.63 -5.45
C LEU A 115 -1.90 -3.12 -5.30
N VAL A 116 -1.10 -2.33 -5.99
CA VAL A 116 -1.28 -0.87 -6.13
C VAL A 116 -1.22 -0.47 -7.60
N VAL A 117 -2.11 0.43 -8.00
CA VAL A 117 -2.11 1.04 -9.33
C VAL A 117 -1.47 2.42 -9.22
N ALA A 118 -0.50 2.70 -10.08
CA ALA A 118 0.13 4.00 -10.19
C ALA A 118 -0.04 4.53 -11.61
N VAL A 119 -0.42 5.80 -11.73
CA VAL A 119 -0.57 6.48 -13.02
C VAL A 119 0.49 7.56 -13.12
N THR A 120 1.33 7.50 -14.15
CA THR A 120 2.41 8.44 -14.39
C THR A 120 2.17 9.32 -15.61
N HIS A 121 2.94 10.39 -15.75
CA HIS A 121 2.86 11.38 -16.84
C HIS A 121 1.48 12.08 -16.94
N LEU A 122 0.78 12.22 -15.81
CA LEU A 122 -0.53 12.88 -15.75
C LEU A 122 -0.42 14.37 -16.17
N ASP A 123 0.72 15.00 -15.89
CA ASP A 123 1.08 16.37 -16.31
C ASP A 123 1.10 16.53 -17.85
N GLN A 124 1.32 15.45 -18.58
CA GLN A 124 1.37 15.41 -20.04
C GLN A 124 0.08 14.82 -20.65
N ALA A 125 -0.90 14.48 -19.81
CA ALA A 125 -2.18 13.90 -20.22
C ALA A 125 -3.34 14.71 -19.61
N PRO A 126 -3.56 15.97 -20.04
CA PRO A 126 -4.55 16.87 -19.44
C PRO A 126 -6.01 16.39 -19.57
N HIS A 127 -6.25 15.39 -20.42
CA HIS A 127 -7.56 14.75 -20.59
C HIS A 127 -7.74 13.48 -19.75
N ALA A 128 -6.69 12.99 -19.07
CA ALA A 128 -6.78 11.83 -18.21
C ALA A 128 -7.32 12.25 -16.83
N ALA A 129 -8.59 11.95 -16.56
CA ALA A 129 -9.18 12.14 -15.24
C ALA A 129 -8.83 10.97 -14.34
N LEU A 130 -8.17 11.20 -13.20
CA LEU A 130 -7.78 10.13 -12.27
C LEU A 130 -8.99 9.31 -11.78
N ASP A 131 -10.15 9.95 -11.63
CA ASP A 131 -11.41 9.31 -11.21
C ASP A 131 -11.86 8.19 -12.17
N ASP A 132 -11.62 8.37 -13.48
CA ASP A 132 -11.91 7.33 -14.48
C ASP A 132 -11.03 6.09 -14.29
N TRP A 133 -9.82 6.27 -13.79
CA TRP A 133 -8.90 5.17 -13.51
C TRP A 133 -9.22 4.54 -12.17
N ALA A 134 -9.58 5.34 -11.17
CA ALA A 134 -10.00 4.88 -9.84
C ALA A 134 -11.22 3.95 -9.93
N THR A 135 -12.22 4.31 -10.75
CA THR A 135 -13.40 3.45 -10.98
C THR A 135 -13.08 2.12 -11.67
N ARG A 136 -11.96 2.04 -12.39
CA ARG A 136 -11.49 0.84 -13.08
C ARG A 136 -10.42 0.08 -12.31
N ALA A 137 -9.78 0.70 -11.32
CA ALA A 137 -8.77 0.06 -10.49
C ALA A 137 -9.44 -0.78 -9.40
N CYS A 138 -10.21 -1.77 -9.83
CA CYS A 138 -10.94 -2.67 -8.94
C CYS A 138 -10.65 -4.13 -9.33
N LEU A 139 -10.44 -4.97 -8.34
CA LEU A 139 -10.31 -6.41 -8.51
C LEU A 139 -11.40 -7.10 -7.69
N ASP A 140 -12.26 -7.90 -8.33
CA ASP A 140 -13.41 -8.55 -7.69
C ASP A 140 -14.29 -7.55 -6.89
N ASP A 141 -14.60 -6.40 -7.52
CA ASP A 141 -15.34 -5.26 -6.95
C ASP A 141 -14.67 -4.58 -5.73
N GLN A 142 -13.46 -4.98 -5.35
CA GLN A 142 -12.67 -4.31 -4.33
C GLN A 142 -11.77 -3.23 -4.97
N PRO A 143 -11.88 -1.96 -4.53
CA PRO A 143 -11.02 -0.91 -5.04
C PRO A 143 -9.57 -1.14 -4.61
N LEU A 144 -8.66 -1.01 -5.57
CA LEU A 144 -7.22 -1.04 -5.35
C LEU A 144 -6.72 0.38 -5.06
N PRO A 145 -5.70 0.55 -4.20
CA PRO A 145 -5.03 1.83 -4.04
C PRO A 145 -4.56 2.34 -5.41
N LEU A 146 -4.92 3.59 -5.72
CA LEU A 146 -4.54 4.26 -6.96
C LEU A 146 -3.86 5.59 -6.66
N LEU A 147 -2.66 5.79 -7.22
CA LEU A 147 -1.87 7.00 -7.00
C LEU A 147 -1.41 7.63 -8.32
N ALA A 148 -1.41 8.96 -8.39
CA ALA A 148 -0.68 9.68 -9.42
C ALA A 148 0.79 9.81 -8.99
N VAL A 149 1.73 9.46 -9.87
CA VAL A 149 3.17 9.44 -9.56
C VAL A 149 4.01 10.03 -10.71
N ASP A 150 4.94 10.92 -10.38
CA ASP A 150 6.07 11.25 -11.26
C ASP A 150 7.18 10.24 -11.01
N ALA A 151 7.46 9.39 -12.01
CA ALA A 151 8.50 8.37 -11.92
C ALA A 151 9.92 8.94 -11.69
N ARG A 152 10.12 10.25 -11.85
CA ARG A 152 11.39 10.94 -11.55
C ARG A 152 11.49 11.38 -10.10
N ASN A 153 10.37 11.44 -9.38
CA ASN A 153 10.33 11.89 -7.99
C ASN A 153 10.51 10.69 -7.04
N ARG A 154 11.67 10.65 -6.37
CA ARG A 154 12.03 9.60 -5.41
C ARG A 154 11.03 9.47 -4.26
N GLU A 155 10.55 10.56 -3.70
CA GLU A 155 9.62 10.52 -2.55
C GLU A 155 8.30 9.87 -2.94
N GLN A 156 7.77 10.21 -4.12
CA GLN A 156 6.54 9.59 -4.62
C GLN A 156 6.76 8.11 -4.99
N GLY A 157 7.96 7.76 -5.44
CA GLY A 157 8.35 6.37 -5.66
C GLY A 157 8.41 5.57 -4.36
N LEU A 158 8.97 6.13 -3.27
CA LEU A 158 9.00 5.49 -1.95
C LEU A 158 7.60 5.30 -1.38
N LEU A 159 6.74 6.32 -1.46
CA LEU A 159 5.33 6.23 -1.06
C LEU A 159 4.62 5.06 -1.77
N LEU A 160 4.89 4.87 -3.07
CA LEU A 160 4.29 3.78 -3.83
C LEU A 160 4.73 2.40 -3.32
N MET A 161 5.97 2.28 -2.83
CA MET A 161 6.47 1.05 -2.23
C MET A 161 5.87 0.81 -0.85
N ASP A 162 5.70 1.86 -0.05
CA ASP A 162 5.03 1.79 1.25
C ASP A 162 3.58 1.31 1.10
N VAL A 163 2.88 1.82 0.07
CA VAL A 163 1.52 1.35 -0.28
C VAL A 163 1.53 -0.11 -0.74
N ALA A 164 2.56 -0.54 -1.48
CA ALA A 164 2.71 -1.92 -1.95
C ALA A 164 3.14 -2.92 -0.85
N VAL A 165 3.32 -2.49 0.41
CA VAL A 165 3.53 -3.40 1.55
C VAL A 165 2.41 -3.32 2.60
N LEU A 166 1.36 -2.56 2.31
CA LEU A 166 0.14 -2.55 3.11
C LEU A 166 -0.51 -3.94 3.12
N PRO A 167 -1.40 -4.23 4.09
CA PRO A 167 -2.10 -5.50 4.13
C PRO A 167 -2.76 -5.84 2.80
N ASP A 168 -2.51 -7.07 2.32
CA ASP A 168 -3.11 -7.60 1.10
C ASP A 168 -4.62 -7.85 1.25
N ALA A 169 -5.31 -8.21 0.17
CA ALA A 169 -6.76 -8.41 0.18
C ALA A 169 -7.19 -9.50 1.20
N GLY A 170 -6.43 -10.60 1.28
CA GLY A 170 -6.72 -11.67 2.24
C GLY A 170 -6.49 -11.23 3.68
N GLN A 171 -5.42 -10.49 3.95
CA GLN A 171 -5.17 -9.89 5.27
C GLN A 171 -6.29 -8.92 5.65
N ARG A 172 -6.72 -8.03 4.74
CA ARG A 172 -7.82 -7.08 5.01
C ARG A 172 -9.12 -7.80 5.37
N GLU A 173 -9.46 -8.87 4.66
CA GLU A 173 -10.64 -9.69 4.97
C GLU A 173 -10.57 -10.31 6.38
N ARG A 174 -9.39 -10.80 6.79
CA ARG A 174 -9.18 -11.35 8.14
C ARG A 174 -9.16 -10.29 9.24
N LEU A 175 -8.76 -9.06 8.93
CA LEU A 175 -8.77 -7.93 9.86
C LEU A 175 -10.17 -7.31 10.04
N GLN A 176 -11.04 -7.38 9.02
CA GLN A 176 -12.41 -6.86 9.05
C GLN A 176 -13.23 -7.25 10.29
N PRO A 177 -13.31 -8.53 10.70
CA PRO A 177 -14.06 -8.91 11.90
C PRO A 177 -13.51 -8.29 13.19
N LEU A 178 -12.20 -8.05 13.30
CA LEU A 178 -11.59 -7.44 14.49
C LEU A 178 -12.07 -6.00 14.70
N LEU A 179 -12.16 -5.22 13.62
CA LEU A 179 -12.66 -3.84 13.69
C LEU A 179 -14.16 -3.80 13.96
N HIS A 180 -14.92 -4.75 13.39
CA HIS A 180 -16.35 -4.85 13.63
C HIS A 180 -16.66 -5.20 15.10
N ASP A 181 -15.90 -6.13 15.66
CA ASP A 181 -16.00 -6.51 17.07
C ASP A 181 -15.66 -5.33 18.00
N LEU A 182 -14.61 -4.56 17.72
CA LEU A 182 -14.30 -3.33 18.46
C LEU A 182 -15.45 -2.30 18.40
N GLN A 183 -16.02 -2.09 17.20
CA GLN A 183 -17.14 -1.17 17.01
C GLN A 183 -18.38 -1.60 17.82
N GLN A 184 -18.67 -2.90 17.89
CA GLN A 184 -19.86 -3.43 18.57
C GLN A 184 -19.70 -3.54 20.10
N ARG A 185 -18.51 -3.86 20.58
CA ARG A 185 -18.24 -4.08 22.02
C ARG A 185 -18.22 -2.81 22.85
N VAL A 186 -17.98 -1.66 22.21
CA VAL A 186 -17.77 -0.40 22.92
C VAL A 186 -18.90 0.57 22.61
N GLU A 187 -19.70 0.86 23.63
CA GLU A 187 -20.79 1.81 23.51
C GLU A 187 -20.26 3.19 23.08
N GLY A 188 -20.92 3.78 22.08
CA GLY A 188 -20.59 5.09 21.55
C GLY A 188 -19.49 5.08 20.48
N VAL A 189 -18.82 3.96 20.19
CA VAL A 189 -17.93 3.86 19.01
C VAL A 189 -18.78 3.77 17.75
N ARG A 190 -18.63 4.75 16.86
CA ARG A 190 -19.44 4.85 15.63
C ARG A 190 -18.69 4.35 14.41
N THR A 191 -17.40 4.63 14.35
CA THR A 191 -16.54 4.26 13.24
C THR A 191 -15.19 3.84 13.78
N VAL A 192 -14.68 2.72 13.30
CA VAL A 192 -13.32 2.25 13.50
C VAL A 192 -12.68 2.13 12.12
N VAL A 193 -11.45 2.61 11.97
CA VAL A 193 -10.69 2.46 10.72
C VAL A 193 -9.25 2.10 11.04
N LEU A 194 -8.72 1.14 10.29
CA LEU A 194 -7.30 0.85 10.23
C LEU A 194 -6.77 1.50 8.95
N ALA A 195 -5.75 2.34 9.06
CA ALA A 195 -5.19 3.10 7.95
C ALA A 195 -3.67 3.12 7.95
N SER A 196 -3.08 3.45 6.81
CA SER A 196 -1.65 3.82 6.73
C SER A 196 -1.41 5.25 7.26
N VAL A 197 -0.15 5.57 7.54
CA VAL A 197 0.28 6.95 7.91
C VAL A 197 0.07 7.98 6.80
N ASP A 198 0.04 7.52 5.54
CA ASP A 198 -0.23 8.37 4.37
C ASP A 198 -1.73 8.55 4.09
N GLY A 199 -2.59 7.97 4.93
CA GLY A 199 -4.03 8.18 4.89
C GLY A 199 -4.83 7.21 4.02
N PHE A 200 -4.24 6.08 3.63
CA PHE A 200 -4.99 5.01 2.96
C PHE A 200 -5.80 4.21 3.98
N ALA A 201 -7.12 4.20 3.85
CA ALA A 201 -7.99 3.32 4.62
C ALA A 201 -7.80 1.87 4.16
N LEU A 202 -7.44 0.98 5.08
CA LEU A 202 -7.25 -0.44 4.82
C LEU A 202 -8.51 -1.24 5.08
N VAL A 203 -9.13 -0.98 6.23
CA VAL A 203 -10.30 -1.68 6.74
C VAL A 203 -11.11 -0.68 7.56
N SER A 204 -12.42 -0.67 7.41
CA SER A 204 -13.32 0.24 8.14
C SER A 204 -14.52 -0.53 8.68
N ALA A 205 -14.95 -0.20 9.89
CA ALA A 205 -16.18 -0.67 10.50
C ALA A 205 -17.02 0.53 10.92
N GLY A 206 -18.18 0.71 10.30
CA GLY A 206 -19.07 1.85 10.51
C GLY A 206 -19.82 2.20 9.23
N ALA A 207 -21.00 2.80 9.37
CA ALA A 207 -21.77 3.28 8.22
C ALA A 207 -21.29 4.68 7.78
N ASP A 208 -21.55 5.03 6.51
CA ASP A 208 -21.46 6.40 5.93
C ASP A 208 -20.10 6.88 5.37
N GLY A 209 -19.14 6.00 5.09
CA GLY A 209 -17.87 6.41 4.46
C GLY A 209 -17.05 7.41 5.29
N ARG A 210 -17.27 7.42 6.62
CA ARG A 210 -16.57 8.32 7.55
C ARG A 210 -15.17 7.81 7.87
N GLY A 211 -14.94 6.50 7.74
CA GLY A 211 -13.62 5.90 7.97
C GLY A 211 -12.59 6.38 6.96
N GLU A 212 -12.96 6.44 5.69
CA GLU A 212 -12.13 6.92 4.58
C GLU A 212 -11.82 8.41 4.75
N ARG A 213 -12.81 9.21 5.15
CA ARG A 213 -12.59 10.63 5.49
C ARG A 213 -11.65 10.79 6.68
N LEU A 214 -11.78 9.95 7.70
CA LEU A 214 -10.90 9.98 8.87
C LEU A 214 -9.47 9.57 8.51
N ALA A 215 -9.30 8.54 7.69
CA ALA A 215 -8.01 8.11 7.16
C ALA A 215 -7.36 9.21 6.30
N ALA A 216 -8.11 9.88 5.43
CA ALA A 216 -7.59 10.98 4.62
C ALA A 216 -7.07 12.17 5.45
N MET A 217 -7.56 12.33 6.69
CA MET A 217 -7.10 13.38 7.61
C MET A 217 -5.84 12.99 8.40
N THR A 218 -5.38 11.74 8.30
CA THR A 218 -4.25 11.19 9.07
C THR A 218 -2.99 12.04 8.97
N SER A 219 -2.52 12.34 7.76
CA SER A 219 -1.22 13.00 7.60
C SER A 219 -1.19 14.40 8.23
N ALA A 220 -2.31 15.13 8.17
CA ALA A 220 -2.45 16.41 8.85
C ALA A 220 -2.44 16.26 10.38
N MET A 221 -3.12 15.25 10.92
CA MET A 221 -3.14 14.96 12.35
C MET A 221 -1.74 14.55 12.86
N LEU A 222 -1.04 13.68 12.14
CA LEU A 222 0.32 13.26 12.47
C LEU A 222 1.32 14.41 12.36
N ALA A 223 1.20 15.28 11.35
CA ALA A 223 2.09 16.44 11.22
C ALA A 223 1.98 17.38 12.43
N LEU A 224 0.75 17.66 12.88
CA LEU A 224 0.52 18.46 14.09
C LEU A 224 1.06 17.76 15.34
N ALA A 225 0.75 16.47 15.50
CA ALA A 225 1.21 15.67 16.63
C ALA A 225 2.74 15.61 16.73
N ALA A 226 3.41 15.41 15.59
CA ALA A 226 4.86 15.36 15.50
C ALA A 226 5.51 16.73 15.76
N ALA A 227 4.88 17.83 15.31
CA ALA A 227 5.35 19.17 15.63
C ALA A 227 5.30 19.45 17.14
N VAL A 228 4.17 19.16 17.77
CA VAL A 228 4.01 19.29 19.23
C VAL A 228 4.96 18.35 19.98
N GLY A 229 5.07 17.10 19.53
CA GLY A 229 5.93 16.09 20.13
C GLY A 229 7.41 16.47 20.09
N ARG A 230 7.89 17.10 19.01
CA ARG A 230 9.26 17.63 18.93
C ARG A 230 9.46 18.81 19.87
N GLU A 231 8.54 19.78 19.88
CA GLU A 231 8.65 20.98 20.72
C GLU A 231 8.67 20.64 22.22
N LEU A 232 7.89 19.63 22.61
CA LEU A 232 7.75 19.19 24.00
C LEU A 232 8.63 17.97 24.35
N VAL A 233 9.44 17.46 23.41
CA VAL A 233 10.32 16.29 23.60
C VAL A 233 9.57 15.06 24.12
N LEU A 234 8.41 14.75 23.51
CA LEU A 234 7.54 13.66 23.93
C LEU A 234 7.93 12.28 23.38
N GLY A 235 8.91 12.22 22.47
CA GLY A 235 9.30 11.00 21.77
C GLY A 235 8.32 10.61 20.67
N ASP A 236 8.23 9.31 20.39
CA ASP A 236 7.40 8.76 19.33
C ASP A 236 5.90 8.77 19.68
N LEU A 237 5.07 9.04 18.68
CA LEU A 237 3.62 9.08 18.86
C LEU A 237 3.06 7.67 19.05
N GLN A 238 2.60 7.35 20.25
CA GLN A 238 1.88 6.11 20.53
C GLN A 238 0.36 6.25 20.42
N THR A 239 -0.17 7.37 20.90
CA THR A 239 -1.62 7.62 20.94
C THR A 239 -1.89 9.11 20.79
N LEU A 240 -2.83 9.46 19.92
CA LEU A 240 -3.39 10.80 19.80
C LEU A 240 -4.88 10.75 20.15
N MET A 241 -5.35 11.76 20.87
CA MET A 241 -6.76 11.92 21.20
C MET A 241 -7.21 13.34 20.86
N LEU A 242 -8.31 13.44 20.12
CA LEU A 242 -8.99 14.69 19.83
C LEU A 242 -10.36 14.65 20.51
N GLU A 243 -10.64 15.61 21.37
CA GLU A 243 -11.91 15.74 22.07
C GLU A 243 -12.62 17.02 21.61
N ALA A 244 -13.90 16.88 21.30
CA ALA A 244 -14.75 17.98 20.85
C ALA A 244 -16.14 17.85 21.51
N ALA A 245 -16.92 18.94 21.46
CA ALA A 245 -18.25 18.93 22.03
C ALA A 245 -19.12 17.78 21.50
N GLY A 246 -18.96 17.38 20.23
CA GLY A 246 -19.75 16.32 19.59
C GLY A 246 -19.28 14.87 19.82
N GLY A 247 -18.14 14.67 20.49
CA GLY A 247 -17.51 13.36 20.61
C GLY A 247 -15.99 13.44 20.53
N LYS A 248 -15.35 12.31 20.27
CA LYS A 248 -13.89 12.19 20.32
C LYS A 248 -13.36 11.22 19.29
N VAL A 249 -12.13 11.46 18.88
CA VAL A 249 -11.36 10.58 18.00
C VAL A 249 -10.14 10.10 18.77
N LEU A 250 -9.98 8.79 18.83
CA LEU A 250 -8.76 8.15 19.29
C LEU A 250 -7.99 7.65 18.07
N MET A 251 -6.67 7.82 18.07
CA MET A 251 -5.75 7.28 17.08
C MET A 251 -4.62 6.56 17.83
N LEU A 252 -4.42 5.28 17.55
CA LEU A 252 -3.39 4.42 18.12
C LEU A 252 -2.41 4.01 17.03
N ALA A 253 -1.12 4.21 17.25
CA ALA A 253 -0.09 3.68 16.36
C ALA A 253 0.12 2.18 16.65
N ILE A 254 0.10 1.37 15.60
CA ILE A 254 0.33 -0.07 15.61
C ILE A 254 1.60 -0.33 14.80
N GLN A 255 2.65 -0.78 15.48
CA GLN A 255 3.93 -1.10 14.86
C GLN A 255 4.04 -2.60 14.64
N ALA A 256 3.93 -3.04 13.39
CA ALA A 256 4.27 -4.41 13.01
C ALA A 256 5.77 -4.50 12.67
N GLU A 257 6.42 -5.62 12.99
CA GLU A 257 7.81 -5.85 12.62
C GLU A 257 7.95 -5.92 11.09
N GLY A 258 8.97 -5.23 10.56
CA GLY A 258 9.22 -5.20 9.10
C GLY A 258 8.04 -4.67 8.29
N ARG A 259 7.34 -3.65 8.81
CA ARG A 259 6.32 -2.86 8.08
C ARG A 259 6.33 -1.40 8.56
N ALA A 260 5.83 -0.51 7.70
CA ALA A 260 5.46 0.83 8.13
C ALA A 260 4.36 0.78 9.21
N PRO A 261 4.35 1.73 10.16
CA PRO A 261 3.31 1.80 11.18
C PRO A 261 1.93 1.93 10.56
N LEU A 262 0.96 1.23 11.15
CA LEU A 262 -0.47 1.39 10.86
C LEU A 262 -1.12 2.20 11.97
N LEU A 263 -2.27 2.81 11.67
CA LEU A 263 -3.04 3.59 12.63
C LEU A 263 -4.43 2.99 12.79
N LEU A 264 -4.75 2.58 14.01
CA LEU A 264 -6.11 2.23 14.39
C LEU A 264 -6.79 3.46 14.97
N MET A 265 -7.86 3.91 14.32
CA MET A 265 -8.61 5.09 14.72
C MET A 265 -10.05 4.72 15.08
N ALA A 266 -10.55 5.29 16.17
CA ALA A 266 -11.91 5.12 16.64
C ALA A 266 -12.59 6.49 16.82
N ALA A 267 -13.62 6.76 16.02
CA ALA A 267 -14.49 7.91 16.18
C ALA A 267 -15.68 7.54 17.07
N CYS A 268 -15.79 8.25 18.17
CA CYS A 268 -16.72 7.96 19.25
C CYS A 268 -17.63 9.16 19.53
N ASP A 269 -18.84 8.89 20.02
CA ASP A 269 -19.71 9.94 20.52
C ASP A 269 -19.53 10.21 22.02
N GLN A 270 -20.27 11.20 22.52
CA GLN A 270 -20.17 11.67 23.90
C GLN A 270 -20.47 10.59 24.95
N ARG A 271 -21.18 9.50 24.60
CA ARG A 271 -21.53 8.43 25.55
C ARG A 271 -20.38 7.49 25.83
N SER A 272 -19.38 7.46 24.96
CA SER A 272 -18.26 6.53 25.08
C SER A 272 -17.38 6.83 26.30
N VAL A 273 -16.98 5.80 27.04
CA VAL A 273 -16.05 5.92 28.17
C VAL A 273 -14.62 5.81 27.64
N ILE A 274 -13.80 6.85 27.80
CA ILE A 274 -12.48 6.91 27.14
C ILE A 274 -11.55 5.76 27.55
N GLY A 275 -11.55 5.39 28.83
CA GLY A 275 -10.73 4.28 29.32
C GLY A 275 -11.08 2.95 28.65
N GLN A 276 -12.37 2.70 28.41
CA GLN A 276 -12.85 1.51 27.73
C GLN A 276 -12.47 1.53 26.24
N VAL A 277 -12.66 2.66 25.56
CA VAL A 277 -12.26 2.84 24.15
C VAL A 277 -10.76 2.59 23.99
N LEU A 278 -9.93 3.19 24.85
CA LEU A 278 -8.48 3.04 24.80
C LEU A 278 -8.04 1.60 25.05
N TRP A 279 -8.60 0.95 26.08
CA TRP A 279 -8.26 -0.44 26.42
C TRP A 279 -8.64 -1.38 25.28
N GLN A 280 -9.88 -1.30 24.78
CA GLN A 280 -10.36 -2.16 23.69
C GLN A 280 -9.63 -1.89 22.37
N SER A 281 -9.26 -0.64 22.09
CA SER A 281 -8.46 -0.31 20.90
C SER A 281 -7.06 -0.90 20.99
N ARG A 282 -6.45 -0.95 22.19
CA ARG A 282 -5.14 -1.62 22.39
C ARG A 282 -5.23 -3.12 22.22
N GLU A 283 -6.25 -3.76 22.79
CA GLU A 283 -6.51 -5.20 22.59
C GLU A 283 -6.72 -5.52 21.10
N CYS A 284 -7.54 -4.73 20.41
CA CYS A 284 -7.75 -4.85 18.96
C CYS A 284 -6.43 -4.67 18.20
N GLY A 285 -5.61 -3.68 18.56
CA GLY A 285 -4.30 -3.45 17.96
C GLY A 285 -3.34 -4.64 18.13
N GLN A 286 -3.34 -5.30 19.29
CA GLN A 286 -2.57 -6.52 19.51
C GLN A 286 -3.08 -7.69 18.66
N ALA A 287 -4.39 -7.84 18.53
CA ALA A 287 -4.99 -8.86 17.65
C ALA A 287 -4.62 -8.63 16.17
N ILE A 288 -4.63 -7.36 15.72
CA ILE A 288 -4.19 -6.96 14.38
C ILE A 288 -2.72 -7.35 14.17
N LEU A 289 -1.85 -7.09 15.15
CA LEU A 289 -0.43 -7.47 15.08
C LEU A 289 -0.23 -8.98 15.00
N ALA A 290 -0.99 -9.75 15.78
CA ALA A 290 -0.93 -11.20 15.75
C ALA A 290 -1.35 -11.75 14.37
N GLU A 291 -2.40 -11.19 13.78
CA GLU A 291 -2.89 -11.56 12.45
C GLU A 291 -1.88 -11.23 11.34
N LEU A 292 -1.22 -10.07 11.43
CA LEU A 292 -0.23 -9.61 10.43
C LEU A 292 1.13 -10.30 10.56
N SER A 293 1.46 -10.82 11.75
CA SER A 293 2.71 -11.56 12.02
C SER A 293 2.60 -13.06 11.71
N GLY A 294 1.36 -13.59 11.65
CA GLY A 294 1.08 -15.01 11.45
C GLY A 294 1.07 -15.50 9.98
N SER A 295 1.35 -14.61 9.02
CA SER A 295 1.35 -14.89 7.57
C SER A 295 2.74 -14.75 6.97
#